data_AF-A0A661JFR0-F1
#
_entry.id   AF-A0A661JFR0-F1
#
_cell.length_a   1.000
_cell.length_b   1.000
_cell.length_c   1.000
_cell.angle_alpha   90.00
_cell.angle_beta   90.00
_cell.angle_gamma   90.00
#
_symmetry.space_group_name_H-M   'P 1'
#
loop_
_entity.id
_entity.type
_entity.pdbx_description
1 polymer ?
#
loop_
_entity_poly.entity_id
_entity_poly.type
_entity_poly.pdbx_seq_one_letter_code
_entity_poly.pdbx_strand_id
1 'polypeptide(L)'
;MSNKKAILLLEDGRSFIGESFGAPGEAIGEVVFNTSITGYQEVLTDPSYKGQIVTMTYPLIGNYGINDEDNESPQPQVEGFVVREASPFPSNWRCRKTLSEFLAEHGVVGIQGVDTRALTKHIRDAGAQQGIISTDDFDIQSLKKKLAQAPKIVGRDLVKEVTCRKPYVWKEGTWNIKDGYQKQSV
;
A
#
# COMPACT_ATOMS: atom_id res chain seq x y z
N MET A 1 2.59 15.56 -13.14
CA MET A 1 3.01 14.20 -12.75
C MET A 1 4.44 13.99 -13.20
N SER A 2 5.29 13.46 -12.33
CA SER A 2 6.63 13.02 -12.73
C SER A 2 6.48 11.68 -13.45
N ASN A 3 6.76 11.61 -14.75
CA ASN A 3 6.75 10.35 -15.52
C ASN A 3 7.99 9.49 -15.20
N LYS A 4 8.29 9.32 -13.91
CA LYS A 4 9.43 8.51 -13.48
C LYS A 4 9.02 7.04 -13.56
N LYS A 5 9.80 6.25 -14.29
CA LYS A 5 9.51 4.82 -14.46
C LYS A 5 9.58 4.09 -13.12
N ALA A 6 8.82 3.01 -13.02
CA ALA A 6 8.92 2.05 -11.93
C ALA A 6 8.75 0.62 -12.47
N ILE A 7 9.30 -0.34 -11.75
CA ILE A 7 9.16 -1.78 -12.03
C ILE A 7 8.71 -2.50 -10.77
N LEU A 8 7.72 -3.39 -10.92
CA LEU A 8 7.42 -4.44 -9.96
C LEU A 8 7.99 -5.75 -10.51
N LEU A 9 8.88 -6.40 -9.76
CA LEU A 9 9.40 -7.73 -10.08
C LEU A 9 8.93 -8.74 -9.03
N LEU A 10 8.40 -9.87 -9.47
CA LEU A 10 8.00 -10.99 -8.62
C LEU A 10 9.12 -12.03 -8.52
N GLU A 11 9.12 -12.85 -7.46
CA GLU A 11 10.18 -13.84 -7.20
C GLU A 11 10.30 -14.91 -8.29
N ASP A 12 9.22 -15.21 -9.01
CA ASP A 12 9.22 -16.10 -10.17
C ASP A 12 9.81 -15.48 -11.45
N GLY A 13 10.17 -14.20 -11.40
CA GLY A 13 10.77 -13.44 -12.49
C GLY A 13 9.78 -12.68 -13.36
N ARG A 14 8.47 -12.78 -13.11
CA ARG A 14 7.49 -11.97 -13.82
C ARG A 14 7.61 -10.51 -13.39
N SER A 15 7.65 -9.60 -14.37
CA SER A 15 7.80 -8.16 -14.11
C SER A 15 6.69 -7.33 -14.74
N PHE A 16 6.35 -6.23 -14.08
CA PHE A 16 5.37 -5.24 -14.54
C PHE A 16 6.02 -3.87 -14.53
N ILE A 17 5.98 -3.19 -15.68
CA ILE A 17 6.49 -1.82 -15.82
C ILE A 17 5.33 -0.85 -15.65
N GLY A 18 5.61 0.24 -14.93
CA GLY A 18 4.66 1.30 -14.68
C GLY A 18 5.36 2.62 -14.42
N GLU A 19 4.64 3.49 -13.73
CA GLU A 19 5.10 4.81 -13.33
C GLU A 19 5.11 4.90 -11.81
N SER A 20 6.14 5.53 -11.26
CA SER A 20 6.26 5.79 -9.83
C SER A 20 5.23 6.84 -9.40
N PHE A 21 4.59 6.59 -8.25
CA PHE A 21 3.87 7.59 -7.47
C PHE A 21 4.14 7.35 -5.98
N GLY A 22 3.87 8.34 -5.11
CA GLY A 22 4.31 8.26 -3.72
C GLY A 22 5.81 8.51 -3.57
N ALA A 23 6.47 7.76 -2.68
CA ALA A 23 7.90 7.93 -2.41
C ALA A 23 8.79 7.27 -3.48
N PRO A 24 9.96 7.84 -3.82
CA PRO A 24 10.97 7.15 -4.60
C PRO A 24 11.70 6.09 -3.75
N GLY A 25 12.25 5.07 -4.41
CA GLY A 25 13.11 4.07 -3.80
C GLY A 25 12.73 2.66 -4.19
N GLU A 26 12.95 1.74 -3.25
CA GLU A 26 12.63 0.33 -3.39
C GLU A 26 11.78 -0.15 -2.21
N ALA A 27 10.81 -1.00 -2.49
CA ALA A 27 9.97 -1.62 -1.48
C ALA A 27 9.91 -3.12 -1.73
N ILE A 28 10.12 -3.93 -0.69
CA ILE A 28 10.08 -5.39 -0.76
C ILE A 28 8.99 -5.90 0.18
N GLY A 29 8.18 -6.83 -0.30
CA GLY A 29 7.17 -7.48 0.53
C GLY A 29 6.49 -8.63 -0.20
N GLU A 30 5.60 -9.31 0.50
CA GLU A 30 4.72 -10.29 -0.13
C GLU A 30 3.64 -9.55 -0.95
N VAL A 31 3.55 -9.85 -2.24
CA VAL A 31 2.57 -9.20 -3.12
C VAL A 31 1.22 -9.89 -2.97
N VAL A 32 0.25 -9.12 -2.48
CA VAL A 32 -1.15 -9.54 -2.30
C VAL A 32 -2.06 -8.67 -3.15
N PHE A 33 -3.31 -9.09 -3.32
CA PHE A 33 -4.33 -8.28 -3.96
C PHE A 33 -5.55 -8.09 -3.06
N ASN A 34 -6.18 -6.92 -3.16
CA ASN A 34 -7.42 -6.60 -2.46
C ASN A 34 -8.51 -6.22 -3.47
N THR A 35 -9.68 -6.87 -3.34
CA THR A 35 -10.83 -6.71 -4.24
C THR A 35 -11.79 -5.58 -3.87
N SER A 36 -11.51 -4.87 -2.79
CA SER A 36 -12.29 -3.71 -2.36
C SER A 36 -12.28 -2.62 -3.45
N ILE A 37 -13.48 -2.09 -3.70
CA ILE A 37 -13.71 -1.05 -4.69
C ILE A 37 -13.53 0.35 -4.06
N THR A 38 -13.75 0.44 -2.74
CA THR A 38 -13.59 1.63 -1.90
C THR A 38 -12.79 1.25 -0.66
N GLY A 39 -12.44 2.23 0.18
CA GLY A 39 -11.72 2.01 1.42
C GLY A 39 -10.21 1.77 1.24
N TYR A 40 -9.56 2.44 0.27
CA TYR A 40 -8.14 2.23 0.00
C TYR A 40 -7.26 2.86 1.09
N GLN A 41 -7.74 3.87 1.83
CA GLN A 41 -6.98 4.50 2.90
C GLN A 41 -6.93 3.59 4.13
N GLU A 42 -8.07 3.00 4.46
CA GLU A 42 -8.26 1.99 5.49
C GLU A 42 -7.36 0.79 5.19
N VAL A 43 -7.33 0.32 3.94
CA VAL A 43 -6.41 -0.73 3.48
C VAL A 43 -4.94 -0.33 3.66
N LEU A 44 -4.57 0.90 3.30
CA LEU A 44 -3.19 1.37 3.45
C LEU A 44 -2.73 1.39 4.92
N THR A 45 -3.65 1.65 5.84
CA THR A 45 -3.37 1.86 7.27
C THR A 45 -3.69 0.67 8.16
N ASP A 46 -4.26 -0.41 7.63
CA ASP A 46 -4.52 -1.65 8.36
C ASP A 46 -3.19 -2.38 8.71
N PRO A 47 -2.88 -2.58 10.02
CA PRO A 47 -1.69 -3.30 10.49
C PRO A 47 -1.50 -4.71 9.91
N SER A 48 -2.57 -5.33 9.44
CA SER A 48 -2.55 -6.67 8.84
C SER A 48 -1.73 -6.72 7.55
N TYR A 49 -1.54 -5.59 6.86
CA TYR A 49 -0.73 -5.50 5.64
C TYR A 49 0.76 -5.26 5.88
N LYS A 50 1.22 -5.30 7.14
CA LYS A 50 2.64 -5.14 7.43
C LYS A 50 3.48 -6.21 6.70
N GLY A 51 4.56 -5.81 6.04
CA GLY A 51 5.38 -6.72 5.24
C GLY A 51 4.80 -7.09 3.87
N GLN A 52 3.69 -6.47 3.45
CA GLN A 52 3.00 -6.77 2.20
C GLN A 52 3.01 -5.58 1.23
N ILE A 53 3.08 -5.91 -0.06
CA ILE A 53 2.83 -4.98 -1.16
C ILE A 53 1.40 -5.21 -1.64
N VAL A 54 0.54 -4.20 -1.51
CA VAL A 54 -0.89 -4.36 -1.80
C VAL A 54 -1.20 -3.92 -3.22
N THR A 55 -1.84 -4.81 -3.98
CA THR A 55 -2.39 -4.54 -5.31
C THR A 55 -3.89 -4.32 -5.24
N MET A 56 -4.36 -3.14 -5.65
CA MET A 56 -5.80 -2.90 -5.77
C MET A 56 -6.35 -3.44 -7.09
N THR A 57 -7.45 -4.20 -7.03
CA THR A 57 -8.09 -4.67 -8.28
C THR A 57 -8.96 -3.60 -8.94
N TYR A 58 -9.53 -2.68 -8.15
CA TYR A 58 -10.29 -1.58 -8.72
C TYR A 58 -9.33 -0.60 -9.43
N PRO A 59 -9.61 -0.20 -10.69
CA PRO A 59 -8.59 0.45 -11.50
C PRO A 59 -8.29 1.90 -11.11
N LEU A 60 -9.27 2.63 -10.58
CA LEU A 60 -9.15 4.05 -10.25
C LEU A 60 -9.01 4.25 -8.75
N ILE A 61 -7.80 4.49 -8.26
CA ILE A 61 -7.51 4.59 -6.82
C ILE A 61 -7.08 6.01 -6.48
N GLY A 62 -7.50 6.55 -5.33
CA GLY A 62 -7.24 7.95 -4.94
C GLY A 62 -8.35 8.93 -5.32
N ASN A 63 -9.48 8.48 -5.86
CA ASN A 63 -10.57 9.34 -6.37
C ASN A 63 -11.24 10.22 -5.29
N TYR A 64 -11.26 9.81 -4.02
CA TYR A 64 -11.74 10.64 -2.91
C TYR A 64 -10.63 11.22 -2.03
N GLY A 65 -9.37 11.08 -2.45
CA GLY A 65 -8.20 11.58 -1.73
C GLY A 65 -7.99 10.87 -0.40
N ILE A 66 -7.37 11.60 0.53
CA ILE A 66 -7.04 11.15 1.88
C ILE A 66 -7.58 12.18 2.89
N ASN A 67 -8.02 11.71 4.05
CA ASN A 67 -8.45 12.55 5.17
C ASN A 67 -7.90 12.02 6.51
N ASP A 68 -8.10 12.74 7.60
CA ASP A 68 -7.50 12.35 8.89
C ASP A 68 -8.29 11.26 9.62
N GLU A 69 -9.54 11.02 9.21
CA GLU A 69 -10.51 10.19 9.92
C GLU A 69 -10.53 8.74 9.40
N ASP A 70 -10.23 8.47 8.13
CA ASP A 70 -10.30 7.12 7.56
C ASP A 70 -9.02 6.27 7.80
N ASN A 71 -8.24 6.59 8.84
CA ASN A 71 -7.03 5.85 9.21
C ASN A 71 -7.35 4.75 10.24
N GLU A 72 -7.06 3.49 9.92
CA GLU A 72 -7.24 2.34 10.83
C GLU A 72 -6.03 2.12 11.75
N SER A 73 -4.92 2.81 11.50
CA SER A 73 -3.79 2.91 12.43
C SER A 73 -3.03 4.22 12.22
N PRO A 74 -2.08 4.59 13.12
CA PRO A 74 -1.40 5.89 13.09
C PRO A 74 -0.58 6.18 11.83
N GLN A 75 -0.30 5.19 10.99
CA GLN A 75 0.52 5.33 9.78
C GLN A 75 0.15 4.25 8.75
N PRO A 76 0.51 4.42 7.47
CA PRO A 76 0.48 3.32 6.51
C PRO A 76 1.33 2.13 6.98
N GLN A 77 0.81 0.94 6.74
CA GLN A 77 1.41 -0.32 7.19
C GLN A 77 1.95 -1.15 6.03
N VAL A 78 1.47 -0.90 4.81
CA VAL A 78 1.95 -1.52 3.57
C VAL A 78 3.43 -1.18 3.32
N GLU A 79 4.17 -2.12 2.73
CA GLU A 79 5.53 -1.86 2.26
C GLU A 79 5.53 -1.14 0.90
N GLY A 80 4.49 -1.38 0.09
CA GLY A 80 4.33 -0.73 -1.21
C GLY A 80 2.91 -0.87 -1.76
N PHE A 81 2.59 -0.08 -2.79
CA PHE A 81 1.23 0.02 -3.31
C PHE A 81 1.18 -0.04 -4.84
N VAL A 82 0.33 -0.92 -5.37
CA VAL A 82 0.23 -1.20 -6.80
C VAL A 82 -1.18 -0.92 -7.29
N VAL A 83 -1.32 -0.04 -8.27
CA VAL A 83 -2.61 0.37 -8.83
C VAL A 83 -2.57 0.39 -10.35
N ARG A 84 -3.76 0.38 -10.98
CA ARG A 84 -3.85 0.61 -12.42
C ARG A 84 -3.69 2.09 -12.75
N GLU A 85 -4.41 2.96 -12.05
CA GLU A 85 -4.36 4.41 -12.22
C GLU A 85 -4.56 5.10 -10.86
N ALA A 86 -3.62 5.98 -10.49
CA ALA A 86 -3.74 6.82 -9.32
C ALA A 86 -4.36 8.17 -9.72
N SER A 87 -5.48 8.54 -9.11
CA SER A 87 -6.18 9.78 -9.40
C SER A 87 -5.36 11.00 -8.93
N PRO A 88 -4.97 11.92 -9.84
CA PRO A 88 -4.27 13.15 -9.45
C PRO A 88 -5.15 14.19 -8.78
N PHE A 89 -6.45 14.16 -9.08
CA PHE A 89 -7.39 15.19 -8.70
C PHE A 89 -8.55 14.55 -7.94
N PRO A 90 -8.36 14.30 -6.63
CA PRO A 90 -9.42 13.75 -5.79
C PRO A 90 -10.60 14.71 -5.71
N SER A 91 -11.81 14.16 -5.65
CA SER A 91 -13.05 14.94 -5.54
C SER A 91 -13.93 14.36 -4.43
N ASN A 92 -13.73 14.86 -3.21
CA ASN A 92 -14.55 14.55 -2.05
C ASN A 92 -14.46 15.70 -1.05
N TRP A 93 -15.57 16.06 -0.40
CA TRP A 93 -15.61 17.17 0.56
C TRP A 93 -14.76 16.93 1.82
N ARG A 94 -14.48 15.66 2.16
CA ARG A 94 -13.60 15.25 3.26
C ARG A 94 -12.12 15.30 2.88
N CYS A 95 -11.79 15.35 1.58
CA CYS A 95 -10.41 15.30 1.11
C CYS A 95 -9.55 16.42 1.70
N ARG A 96 -8.34 16.07 2.11
CA ARG A 96 -7.30 16.99 2.59
C ARG A 96 -6.01 16.89 1.77
N LYS A 97 -5.71 15.71 1.23
CA LYS A 97 -4.50 15.44 0.44
C LYS A 97 -4.79 14.46 -0.69
N THR A 98 -3.94 14.48 -1.72
CA THR A 98 -3.91 13.43 -2.73
C THR A 98 -3.31 12.14 -2.16
N LEU A 99 -3.64 11.00 -2.77
CA LEU A 99 -3.02 9.73 -2.44
C LEU A 99 -1.49 9.76 -2.60
N SER A 100 -0.99 10.38 -3.67
CA SER A 100 0.45 10.45 -3.93
C SER A 100 1.19 11.27 -2.87
N GLU A 101 0.61 12.37 -2.38
CA GLU A 101 1.21 13.16 -1.29
C GLU A 101 1.27 12.33 -0.01
N PHE A 102 0.18 11.65 0.35
CA PHE A 102 0.13 10.82 1.56
C PHE A 102 1.16 9.70 1.55
N LEU A 103 1.32 8.98 0.42
CA LEU A 103 2.34 7.93 0.30
C LEU A 103 3.76 8.51 0.36
N ALA A 104 4.01 9.65 -0.30
CA ALA A 104 5.32 10.31 -0.28
C ALA A 104 5.71 10.79 1.13
N GLU A 105 4.76 11.37 1.88
CA GLU A 105 4.97 11.80 3.27
C GLU A 105 5.37 10.67 4.20
N HIS A 106 4.85 9.45 3.96
CA HIS A 106 5.11 8.27 4.78
C HIS A 106 6.21 7.36 4.22
N GLY A 107 6.88 7.75 3.13
CA GLY A 107 7.94 6.95 2.53
C GLY A 107 7.46 5.66 1.84
N VAL A 108 6.17 5.56 1.48
CA VAL A 108 5.60 4.38 0.81
C VAL A 108 5.80 4.48 -0.69
N VAL A 109 6.40 3.45 -1.28
CA VAL A 109 6.65 3.38 -2.72
C VAL A 109 5.40 2.89 -3.45
N GLY A 110 4.93 3.68 -4.41
CA GLY A 110 3.78 3.35 -5.27
C GLY A 110 4.17 3.13 -6.72
N ILE A 111 3.48 2.20 -7.40
CA ILE A 111 3.56 2.01 -8.85
C ILE A 111 2.16 1.98 -9.48
N GLN A 112 1.95 2.85 -10.47
CA GLN A 112 0.72 2.92 -11.28
C GLN A 112 0.97 2.47 -12.72
N GLY A 113 -0.09 2.30 -13.52
CA GLY A 113 0.01 1.85 -14.92
C GLY A 113 0.17 0.34 -15.07
N VAL A 114 0.21 -0.41 -13.97
CA VAL A 114 0.32 -1.87 -13.97
C VAL A 114 -0.98 -2.50 -14.47
N ASP A 115 -0.89 -3.57 -15.25
CA ASP A 115 -2.04 -4.44 -15.50
C ASP A 115 -2.35 -5.25 -14.22
N THR A 116 -3.07 -4.61 -13.29
CA THR A 116 -3.42 -5.21 -12.00
C THR A 116 -4.30 -6.44 -12.15
N ARG A 117 -5.02 -6.59 -13.28
CA ARG A 117 -5.79 -7.80 -13.59
C ARG A 117 -4.87 -8.96 -13.95
N ALA A 118 -3.85 -8.74 -14.77
CA ALA A 118 -2.86 -9.76 -15.08
C ALA A 118 -2.06 -10.17 -13.83
N LEU A 119 -1.68 -9.20 -12.99
CA LEU A 119 -1.02 -9.45 -11.71
C LEU A 119 -1.90 -10.26 -10.74
N THR A 120 -3.17 -9.86 -10.59
CA THR A 120 -4.12 -10.57 -9.72
C THR A 120 -4.34 -12.01 -10.15
N LYS A 121 -4.54 -12.26 -11.45
CA LYS A 121 -4.66 -13.63 -11.98
C LYS A 121 -3.42 -14.45 -11.68
N HIS A 122 -2.25 -13.85 -11.84
CA HIS A 122 -0.98 -14.51 -11.59
C HIS A 122 -0.82 -14.91 -10.12
N ILE A 123 -1.08 -13.99 -9.19
CA ILE A 123 -1.02 -14.26 -7.74
C ILE A 123 -2.07 -15.31 -7.34
N ARG A 124 -3.28 -15.25 -7.91
CA ARG A 124 -4.32 -16.25 -7.65
C ARG A 124 -3.88 -17.66 -8.06
N ASP A 125 -3.22 -17.80 -9.20
CA ASP A 125 -2.87 -19.10 -9.77
C ASP A 125 -1.54 -19.64 -9.19
N ALA A 126 -0.58 -18.77 -8.89
CA ALA A 126 0.76 -19.13 -8.38
C ALA A 126 0.90 -19.04 -6.85
N GLY A 127 -0.05 -18.41 -6.17
CA GLY A 127 0.03 -18.05 -4.75
C GLY A 127 0.65 -16.67 -4.51
N ALA A 128 0.54 -16.21 -3.26
CA ALA A 128 1.24 -15.01 -2.79
C ALA A 128 2.75 -15.25 -2.86
N GLN A 129 3.47 -14.23 -3.32
CA GLN A 129 4.89 -14.36 -3.62
C GLN A 129 5.63 -13.07 -3.28
N GLN A 130 6.92 -13.19 -2.99
CA GLN A 130 7.74 -12.01 -2.75
C GLN A 130 7.85 -11.15 -4.01
N GLY A 131 7.84 -9.84 -3.84
CA GLY A 131 8.02 -8.89 -4.92
C GLY A 131 8.75 -7.63 -4.45
N ILE A 132 9.37 -6.96 -5.42
CA ILE A 132 10.11 -5.71 -5.22
C ILE A 132 9.58 -4.67 -6.19
N ILE A 133 9.17 -3.52 -5.65
CA ILE A 133 8.96 -2.30 -6.43
C ILE A 133 10.28 -1.54 -6.43
N SER A 134 10.68 -1.01 -7.59
CA SER A 134 11.85 -0.15 -7.70
C SER A 134 11.57 1.03 -8.63
N THR A 135 12.04 2.23 -8.22
CA THR A 135 11.98 3.46 -9.04
C THR A 135 13.34 3.90 -9.57
N ASP A 136 14.42 3.23 -9.15
CA ASP A 136 15.80 3.64 -9.42
C ASP A 136 16.64 2.53 -10.06
N ASP A 137 16.48 1.27 -9.62
CA ASP A 137 17.10 0.09 -10.22
C ASP A 137 16.13 -0.63 -11.16
N PHE A 138 16.57 -0.92 -12.38
CA PHE A 138 15.80 -1.62 -13.40
C PHE A 138 16.51 -2.89 -13.90
N ASP A 139 17.65 -3.26 -13.31
CA ASP A 139 18.32 -4.52 -13.63
C ASP A 139 17.63 -5.68 -12.90
N ILE A 140 16.99 -6.55 -13.68
CA ILE A 140 16.29 -7.73 -13.17
C ILE A 140 17.21 -8.62 -12.33
N GLN A 141 18.50 -8.76 -12.67
CA GLN A 141 19.41 -9.63 -11.91
C GLN A 141 19.75 -9.02 -10.55
N SER A 142 20.03 -7.71 -10.51
CA SER A 142 20.17 -6.96 -9.26
C SER A 142 18.93 -7.08 -8.37
N LEU A 143 17.74 -6.86 -8.93
CA LEU A 143 16.47 -6.96 -8.19
C LEU A 143 16.19 -8.39 -7.69
N LYS A 144 16.47 -9.42 -8.48
CA LYS A 144 16.38 -10.83 -8.05
C LYS A 144 17.31 -11.13 -6.88
N LYS A 145 18.53 -10.58 -6.88
CA LYS A 145 19.47 -10.75 -5.77
C LYS A 145 18.96 -10.10 -4.49
N LYS A 146 18.38 -8.91 -4.58
CA LYS A 146 17.75 -8.21 -3.45
C LYS A 146 16.56 -9.00 -2.89
N LEU A 147 15.69 -9.49 -3.78
CA LEU A 147 14.56 -10.36 -3.40
C LEU A 147 15.01 -11.64 -2.68
N ALA A 148 16.07 -12.30 -3.18
CA ALA A 148 16.58 -13.52 -2.58
C ALA A 148 17.19 -13.31 -1.17
N GLN A 149 17.62 -12.08 -0.86
CA GLN A 149 18.15 -11.71 0.46
C GLN A 149 17.07 -11.20 1.41
N ALA A 150 15.88 -10.88 0.91
CA ALA A 150 14.81 -10.33 1.70
C ALA A 150 14.19 -11.40 2.61
N PRO A 151 13.83 -11.04 3.85
CA PRO A 151 13.22 -11.99 4.77
C PRO A 151 11.78 -12.26 4.34
N LYS A 152 11.43 -13.53 4.17
CA LYS A 152 10.06 -13.95 3.85
C LYS A 152 9.12 -13.66 5.01
N ILE A 153 7.83 -13.49 4.71
CA ILE A 153 6.80 -13.26 5.73
C ILE A 153 6.61 -14.49 6.63
N VAL A 154 6.71 -15.69 6.05
CA VAL A 154 6.58 -16.96 6.78
C VAL A 154 7.74 -17.09 7.76
N GLY A 155 7.40 -17.14 9.05
CA GLY A 155 8.37 -17.24 10.15
C GLY A 155 8.79 -15.89 10.74
N ARG A 156 8.28 -14.75 10.25
CA ARG A 156 8.46 -13.44 10.90
C ARG A 156 7.36 -13.17 11.91
N ASP A 157 7.76 -12.63 13.06
CA ASP A 157 6.84 -12.14 14.09
C ASP A 157 6.51 -10.66 13.84
N LEU A 158 5.65 -10.41 12.86
CA LEU A 158 5.20 -9.06 12.50
C LEU A 158 4.33 -8.41 13.59
N VAL A 159 3.72 -9.21 14.47
CA VAL A 159 2.89 -8.71 15.57
C VAL A 159 3.71 -7.81 16.48
N LYS A 160 4.98 -8.16 16.75
CA LYS A 160 5.91 -7.32 17.52
C LYS A 160 6.23 -5.98 16.84
N GLU A 161 6.11 -5.90 15.53
CA GLU A 161 6.40 -4.68 14.76
C GLU A 161 5.23 -3.70 14.78
N VAL A 162 3.99 -4.19 14.93
CA VAL A 162 2.76 -3.37 14.89
C VAL A 162 2.09 -3.18 16.25
N THR A 163 2.41 -4.01 17.26
CA THR A 163 1.81 -3.89 18.60
C THR A 163 2.18 -2.59 19.30
N CYS A 164 1.32 -2.15 20.22
CA CYS A 164 1.60 -1.01 21.07
C CYS A 164 2.80 -1.26 22.02
N ARG A 165 3.59 -0.21 22.28
CA ARG A 165 4.76 -0.28 23.18
C ARG A 165 4.39 -0.28 24.66
N LYS A 166 3.25 0.32 24.99
CA LYS A 166 2.72 0.45 26.35
C LYS A 166 1.20 0.28 26.30
N PRO A 167 0.59 -0.37 27.29
CA PRO A 167 -0.87 -0.42 27.41
C PRO A 167 -1.46 0.99 27.44
N TYR A 168 -2.62 1.15 26.82
CA TYR A 168 -3.37 2.39 26.81
C TYR A 168 -4.87 2.10 26.89
N VAL A 169 -5.65 3.12 27.24
CA VAL A 169 -7.12 3.03 27.31
C VAL A 169 -7.68 3.70 26.07
N TRP A 170 -8.46 2.96 25.27
CA TRP A 170 -9.20 3.52 24.16
C TRP A 170 -10.52 4.13 24.67
N LYS A 171 -10.79 5.38 24.31
CA LYS A 171 -11.99 6.13 24.75
C LYS A 171 -12.79 6.72 23.59
N GLU A 172 -12.49 6.31 22.37
CA GLU A 172 -13.15 6.81 21.16
C GLU A 172 -14.24 5.82 20.70
N GLY A 173 -15.38 6.35 20.28
CA GLY A 173 -16.52 5.64 19.72
C GLY A 173 -16.50 5.68 18.20
N THR A 174 -17.59 5.28 17.55
CA THR A 174 -17.69 5.30 16.08
C THR A 174 -17.78 6.72 15.53
N TRP A 175 -17.27 6.91 14.32
CA TRP A 175 -17.40 8.18 13.58
C TRP A 175 -18.84 8.46 13.15
N ASN A 176 -19.23 9.73 13.11
CA ASN A 176 -20.42 10.20 12.41
C ASN A 176 -20.19 11.55 11.72
N ILE A 177 -21.04 11.87 10.74
CA ILE A 177 -20.88 13.05 9.88
C ILE A 177 -21.01 14.41 10.60
N LYS A 178 -21.71 14.49 11.74
CA LYS A 178 -21.95 15.75 12.45
C LYS A 178 -20.82 16.08 13.41
N ASP A 179 -20.40 15.08 14.16
CA ASP A 179 -19.61 15.25 15.38
C ASP A 179 -18.27 14.51 15.33
N GLY A 180 -17.95 13.82 14.23
CA GLY A 180 -16.74 13.02 14.07
C GLY A 180 -16.71 11.80 14.99
N TYR A 181 -15.51 11.37 15.40
CA TYR A 181 -15.33 10.30 16.38
C TYR A 181 -15.87 10.70 17.76
N GLN A 182 -16.83 9.92 18.25
CA GLN A 182 -17.48 10.19 19.54
C GLN A 182 -16.55 9.88 20.72
N LYS A 183 -16.77 10.51 21.87
CA LYS A 183 -16.14 10.05 23.12
C LYS A 183 -17.01 8.96 23.73
N GLN A 184 -16.42 7.80 24.03
CA GLN A 184 -17.08 6.79 24.85
C GLN A 184 -17.21 7.33 26.28
N SER A 185 -18.43 7.25 26.81
CA SER A 185 -18.66 7.46 28.24
C SER A 185 -18.16 6.20 28.95
N VAL A 186 -17.07 6.36 29.71
CA VAL A 186 -16.52 5.30 30.58
C VAL A 186 -17.38 5.19 31.83
#